data_AF-F7NS61-F1
#
_entry.id   AF-F7NS61-F1
#
_cell.length_a   1.000
_cell.length_b   1.000
_cell.length_c   1.000
_cell.angle_alpha   90.00
_cell.angle_beta   90.00
_cell.angle_gamma   90.00
#
_symmetry.space_group_name_H-M   'P 1'
#
loop_
_entity.id
_entity.type
_entity.pdbx_description
1 polymer ?
#
loop_
_entity_poly.entity_id
_entity_poly.type
_entity_poly.pdbx_seq_one_letter_code
_entity_poly.pdbx_strand_id
1 'polypeptide(L)'
;MLKYLSLLKKIWLIIAIAILAFLIVLTSSIYFTARNADSIVLIKDKMYDSSKLASRMVVEFNAVEEFFTQSVSLSDPDILSTAKTTQERVVAHLTKLKQLDTANLRQLETLEQNFSAYAKAAAEIAQSMIDGTLDMGAAQSIIQNKTTLYETAKSGFVAYEKQTDDSFQQILVDMSASSERSVLIIVLCGTILLIIMAVVGHVIGRNISKTAHSLASSLQVLASGKGSLSSRLSIDSEDEFGAVARNFNEFISLLQSSFVAIAQLVDPVSRTADALAKGMQELDGMTGQQKNDADTVSHSMEEMQSSVKDISQSANAASGSANDASRLAKLGYEKTTSSVQASKDLAGEIAHTSAVITELAKQTQEVGGILKSINDIADQTNLLALNAAIEAARAGEQGRGFAVVADEVRLLSSRTASSVTTIRDLLGKLTQNVDSAVRLMDQAVNKANHSAVLTAEAGSSIELINQEIDKINMVNAQIATATEEQTMVASLVLDNTHQMADSFSRTIQVQHTVADISDQLRGLAQELNTVSSKFRE
;
A
#
# COMPACT_ATOMS: atom_id res chain seq x y z
N MET A 1 2.34 30.93 -42.78
CA MET A 1 1.61 32.02 -42.08
C MET A 1 0.38 31.54 -41.33
N LEU A 2 -0.58 30.84 -41.96
CA LEU A 2 -1.81 30.38 -41.28
C LEU A 2 -1.59 29.45 -40.06
N LYS A 3 -0.49 28.70 -39.99
CA LYS A 3 -0.17 27.80 -38.87
C LYS A 3 0.15 28.51 -37.54
N TYR A 4 0.46 29.81 -37.58
CA TYR A 4 0.80 30.61 -36.40
C TYR A 4 -0.34 31.52 -35.94
N LEU A 5 -1.46 31.55 -36.68
CA LEU A 5 -2.65 32.29 -36.26
C LEU A 5 -3.52 31.40 -35.38
N SER A 6 -3.97 31.95 -34.26
CA SER A 6 -5.05 31.35 -33.47
C SER A 6 -6.30 31.13 -34.31
N LEU A 7 -7.11 30.17 -33.90
CA LEU A 7 -8.35 29.82 -34.57
C LEU A 7 -9.28 31.05 -34.68
N LEU A 8 -9.31 31.85 -33.62
CA LEU A 8 -10.04 33.11 -33.58
C LEU A 8 -9.50 34.13 -34.60
N LYS A 9 -8.18 34.28 -34.73
CA LYS A 9 -7.57 35.17 -35.75
C LYS A 9 -7.86 34.70 -37.18
N LYS A 10 -7.92 33.39 -37.43
CA LYS A 10 -8.30 32.82 -38.74
C LYS A 10 -9.75 33.17 -39.11
N ILE A 11 -10.67 33.11 -38.14
CA ILE A 11 -12.07 33.50 -38.35
C ILE A 11 -12.20 35.00 -38.61
N TRP A 12 -11.53 35.83 -37.80
CA TRP A 12 -11.51 37.29 -38.00
C TRP A 12 -10.92 37.72 -39.35
N LEU A 13 -9.93 36.97 -39.87
CA LEU A 13 -9.37 37.23 -41.19
C LEU A 13 -10.40 37.08 -42.32
N ILE A 14 -11.28 36.06 -42.26
CA ILE A 14 -12.36 35.87 -43.25
C ILE A 14 -13.34 37.04 -43.20
N ILE A 15 -13.73 37.46 -41.99
CA ILE A 15 -14.65 38.58 -41.78
C ILE A 15 -14.04 39.89 -42.29
N ALA A 16 -12.76 40.15 -42.00
CA ALA A 16 -12.06 41.35 -42.46
C ALA A 16 -11.99 41.43 -44.00
N ILE A 17 -11.70 40.30 -44.66
CA ILE A 17 -11.71 40.22 -46.13
C ILE A 17 -13.10 40.49 -46.70
N ALA A 18 -14.15 39.96 -46.05
CA ALA A 18 -15.54 40.19 -46.48
C ALA A 18 -15.97 41.65 -46.38
N ILE A 19 -15.61 42.33 -45.28
CA ILE A 19 -15.91 43.76 -45.08
C ILE A 19 -15.17 44.60 -46.14
N LEU A 20 -13.88 44.31 -46.37
CA LEU A 20 -13.08 45.02 -47.38
C LEU A 20 -13.68 44.86 -48.79
N ALA A 21 -14.06 43.63 -49.15
CA ALA A 21 -14.70 43.34 -50.43
C ALA A 21 -16.01 44.12 -50.61
N PHE A 22 -16.85 44.15 -49.56
CA PHE A 22 -18.11 44.90 -49.58
C PHE A 22 -17.87 46.41 -49.77
N LEU A 23 -16.90 47.00 -49.07
CA LEU A 23 -16.56 48.42 -49.20
C LEU A 23 -16.09 48.78 -50.61
N ILE A 24 -15.30 47.91 -51.26
CA ILE A 24 -14.83 48.13 -52.64
C ILE A 24 -16.00 48.13 -53.63
N VAL A 25 -16.94 47.19 -53.50
CA VAL A 25 -18.13 47.13 -54.38
C VAL A 25 -19.04 48.33 -54.15
N LEU A 26 -19.27 48.70 -52.89
CA LEU A 26 -20.12 49.83 -52.52
C LEU A 26 -19.58 51.17 -53.05
N THR A 27 -18.28 51.42 -52.86
CA THR A 27 -17.63 52.65 -53.34
C THR A 27 -17.64 52.76 -54.86
N SER A 28 -17.38 51.66 -55.57
CA SER A 28 -17.47 51.61 -57.03
C SER A 28 -18.90 51.89 -57.54
N SER A 29 -19.91 51.30 -56.90
CA SER A 29 -21.32 51.52 -57.24
C SER A 29 -21.76 52.98 -57.08
N ILE A 30 -21.34 53.63 -55.98
CA ILE A 30 -21.63 55.06 -55.73
C ILE A 30 -20.97 55.93 -56.81
N TYR A 31 -19.71 55.67 -57.16
CA TYR A 31 -18.97 56.44 -58.16
C TYR A 31 -19.65 56.42 -59.54
N PHE A 32 -20.02 55.24 -60.04
CA PHE A 32 -20.68 55.12 -61.33
C PHE A 32 -22.09 55.73 -61.35
N THR A 33 -22.83 55.59 -60.25
CA THR A 33 -24.17 56.18 -60.11
C THR A 33 -24.11 57.71 -60.17
N ALA A 34 -23.14 58.32 -59.47
CA ALA A 34 -22.94 59.78 -59.50
C ALA A 34 -22.62 60.29 -60.92
N ARG A 35 -21.73 59.61 -61.64
CA ARG A 35 -21.37 59.99 -63.02
C ARG A 35 -22.54 59.93 -63.99
N ASN A 36 -23.41 58.93 -63.88
CA ASN A 36 -24.60 58.83 -64.72
C ASN A 36 -25.65 59.90 -64.38
N ALA A 37 -25.75 60.32 -63.12
CA ALA A 37 -26.67 61.39 -62.71
C ALA A 37 -26.33 62.73 -63.39
N ASP A 38 -25.04 63.06 -63.50
CA ASP A 38 -24.58 64.29 -64.16
C ASP A 38 -24.97 64.33 -65.65
N SER A 39 -24.85 63.21 -66.37
CA SER A 39 -25.27 63.09 -67.77
C SER A 39 -26.78 63.30 -67.95
N ILE A 40 -27.60 62.78 -67.02
CA ILE A 40 -29.07 62.95 -67.07
C ILE A 40 -29.46 64.42 -66.93
N VAL A 41 -28.80 65.17 -66.03
CA VAL A 41 -29.04 66.61 -65.84
C VAL A 41 -28.71 67.39 -67.11
N LEU A 42 -27.58 67.10 -67.75
CA LEU A 42 -27.17 67.78 -69.00
C LEU A 42 -28.16 67.57 -70.16
N ILE A 43 -28.69 66.34 -70.31
CA ILE A 43 -29.69 66.01 -71.32
C ILE A 43 -30.99 66.78 -71.07
N LYS A 44 -31.49 66.73 -69.83
CA LYS A 44 -32.79 67.28 -69.45
C LYS A 44 -32.81 68.81 -69.53
N ASP A 45 -31.80 69.47 -68.99
CA ASP A 45 -31.86 70.92 -68.75
C ASP A 45 -31.27 71.77 -69.88
N LYS A 46 -30.51 71.18 -70.81
CA LYS A 46 -29.86 71.91 -71.90
C LYS A 46 -30.12 71.31 -73.27
N MET A 47 -29.73 70.06 -73.50
CA MET A 47 -29.69 69.51 -74.86
C MET A 47 -31.09 69.28 -75.46
N TYR A 48 -32.06 68.80 -74.66
CA TYR A 48 -33.43 68.60 -75.13
C TYR A 48 -34.09 69.91 -75.58
N ASP A 49 -33.98 70.96 -74.75
CA ASP A 49 -34.55 72.26 -75.06
C ASP A 49 -33.83 72.93 -76.25
N SER A 50 -32.50 72.82 -76.35
CA SER A 50 -31.75 73.33 -77.51
C SER A 50 -32.14 72.64 -78.81
N SER A 51 -32.23 71.31 -78.86
CA SER A 51 -32.62 70.56 -80.07
C SER A 51 -34.05 70.93 -80.51
N LYS A 52 -35.00 70.95 -79.57
CA LYS A 52 -36.39 71.32 -79.83
C LYS A 52 -36.52 72.75 -80.37
N LEU A 53 -35.74 73.68 -79.83
CA LEU A 53 -35.77 75.09 -80.24
C LEU A 53 -35.11 75.31 -81.60
N ALA A 54 -33.99 74.61 -81.87
CA ALA A 54 -33.31 74.63 -83.17
C ALA A 54 -34.24 74.14 -84.30
N SER A 55 -34.97 73.03 -84.08
CA SER A 55 -35.92 72.51 -85.06
C SER A 55 -37.10 73.46 -85.31
N ARG A 56 -37.66 74.04 -84.24
CA ARG A 56 -38.72 75.05 -84.37
C ARG A 56 -38.28 76.26 -85.19
N MET A 57 -37.04 76.70 -85.04
CA MET A 57 -36.51 77.86 -85.76
C MET A 57 -36.35 77.62 -87.26
N VAL A 58 -35.99 76.41 -87.68
CA VAL A 58 -35.94 76.08 -89.12
C VAL A 58 -37.34 76.23 -89.74
N VAL A 59 -38.39 75.78 -89.03
CA VAL A 59 -39.78 75.94 -89.47
C VAL A 59 -40.19 77.40 -89.53
N GLU A 60 -39.92 78.18 -88.48
CA GLU A 60 -40.27 79.60 -88.43
C GLU A 60 -39.47 80.44 -89.43
N PHE A 61 -38.20 80.11 -89.68
CA PHE A 61 -37.38 80.74 -90.70
C PHE A 61 -38.01 80.59 -92.10
N ASN A 62 -38.46 79.38 -92.45
CA ASN A 62 -39.14 79.15 -93.73
C ASN A 62 -40.47 79.91 -93.81
N ALA A 63 -41.22 79.99 -92.69
CA ALA A 63 -42.45 80.76 -92.64
C ALA A 63 -42.22 82.27 -92.86
N VAL A 64 -41.08 82.82 -92.40
CA VAL A 64 -40.70 84.22 -92.67
C VAL A 64 -40.56 84.47 -94.17
N GLU A 65 -39.88 83.59 -94.90
CA GLU A 65 -39.75 83.69 -96.38
C GLU A 65 -41.09 83.55 -97.09
N GLU A 66 -41.93 82.61 -96.63
CA GLU A 66 -43.27 82.42 -97.17
C GLU A 66 -44.13 83.68 -96.99
N PHE A 67 -44.15 84.28 -95.80
CA PHE A 67 -44.91 85.49 -95.54
C PHE A 67 -44.38 86.71 -96.31
N PHE A 68 -43.06 86.89 -96.43
CA PHE A 68 -42.51 87.97 -97.27
C PHE A 68 -42.89 87.78 -98.76
N THR A 69 -42.90 86.54 -99.24
CA THR A 69 -43.27 86.23 -100.63
C THR A 69 -44.77 86.43 -100.87
N GLN A 70 -45.62 86.04 -99.91
CA GLN A 70 -47.06 86.26 -99.97
C GLN A 70 -47.43 87.74 -99.87
N SER A 71 -46.76 88.52 -99.00
CA SER A 71 -47.03 89.95 -98.87
C SER A 71 -46.76 90.70 -100.17
N VAL A 72 -45.71 90.31 -100.89
CA VAL A 72 -45.42 90.83 -102.24
C VAL A 72 -46.48 90.41 -103.24
N SER A 73 -46.80 89.11 -103.30
CA SER A 73 -47.68 88.55 -104.33
C SER A 73 -49.13 89.03 -104.21
N LEU A 74 -49.59 89.28 -102.98
CA LEU A 74 -50.95 89.73 -102.68
C LEU A 74 -51.05 91.25 -102.50
N SER A 75 -49.92 91.95 -102.42
CA SER A 75 -49.85 93.39 -102.06
C SER A 75 -50.58 93.72 -100.76
N ASP A 76 -50.45 92.84 -99.76
CA ASP A 76 -51.16 92.93 -98.47
C ASP A 76 -50.20 93.35 -97.34
N PRO A 77 -50.37 94.56 -96.75
CA PRO A 77 -49.54 95.04 -95.66
C PRO A 77 -49.71 94.28 -94.33
N ASP A 78 -50.85 93.60 -94.09
CA ASP A 78 -51.06 92.80 -92.86
C ASP A 78 -50.21 91.52 -92.87
N ILE A 79 -50.01 90.93 -94.06
CA ILE A 79 -49.10 89.78 -94.25
C ILE A 79 -47.65 90.22 -94.03
N LEU A 80 -47.27 91.43 -94.47
CA LEU A 80 -45.95 91.99 -94.20
C LEU A 80 -45.71 92.19 -92.69
N SER A 81 -46.73 92.64 -91.96
CA SER A 81 -46.68 92.74 -90.49
C SER A 81 -46.51 91.36 -89.83
N THR A 82 -47.17 90.33 -90.37
CA THR A 82 -47.04 88.94 -89.92
C THR A 82 -45.64 88.38 -90.19
N ALA A 83 -45.02 88.72 -91.31
CA ALA A 83 -43.62 88.38 -91.63
C ALA A 83 -42.66 89.01 -90.61
N LYS A 84 -42.82 90.32 -90.31
CA LYS A 84 -42.02 91.03 -89.31
C LYS A 84 -42.19 90.46 -87.90
N THR A 85 -43.42 90.15 -87.49
CA THR A 85 -43.69 89.52 -86.18
C THR A 85 -43.07 88.12 -86.09
N THR A 86 -43.10 87.35 -87.17
CA THR A 86 -42.46 86.02 -87.21
C THR A 86 -40.94 86.14 -87.19
N GLN A 87 -40.37 87.14 -87.86
CA GLN A 87 -38.95 87.47 -87.77
C GLN A 87 -38.52 87.77 -86.33
N GLU A 88 -39.28 88.58 -85.59
CA GLU A 88 -38.99 88.88 -84.18
C GLU A 88 -39.00 87.61 -83.30
N ARG A 89 -39.91 86.66 -83.57
CA ARG A 89 -39.91 85.36 -82.87
C ARG A 89 -38.65 84.53 -83.14
N VAL A 90 -38.18 84.49 -84.40
CA VAL A 90 -36.94 83.78 -84.74
C VAL A 90 -35.74 84.41 -84.01
N VAL A 91 -35.67 85.74 -83.92
CA VAL A 91 -34.62 86.43 -83.15
C VAL A 91 -34.73 86.14 -81.64
N ALA A 92 -35.94 86.09 -81.09
CA ALA A 92 -36.16 85.72 -79.70
C ALA A 92 -35.73 84.27 -79.40
N HIS A 93 -36.03 83.33 -80.30
CA HIS A 93 -35.57 81.94 -80.19
C HIS A 93 -34.05 81.82 -80.33
N LEU A 94 -33.41 82.56 -81.23
CA LEU A 94 -31.95 82.67 -81.32
C LEU A 94 -31.34 83.17 -80.00
N THR A 95 -31.95 84.17 -79.39
CA THR A 95 -31.51 84.71 -78.09
C THR A 95 -31.58 83.66 -76.99
N LYS A 96 -32.66 82.86 -76.96
CA LYS A 96 -32.80 81.77 -75.99
C LYS A 96 -31.84 80.61 -76.27
N LEU A 97 -31.59 80.25 -77.53
CA LEU A 97 -30.57 79.27 -77.89
C LEU A 97 -29.17 79.69 -77.44
N LYS A 98 -28.81 80.97 -77.56
CA LYS A 98 -27.52 81.49 -77.06
C LYS A 98 -27.36 81.27 -75.54
N GLN A 99 -28.45 81.25 -74.78
CA GLN A 99 -28.41 80.97 -73.33
C GLN A 99 -28.30 79.47 -73.03
N LEU A 100 -28.96 78.61 -73.82
CA LEU A 100 -29.00 77.17 -73.61
C LEU A 100 -27.74 76.47 -74.15
N ASP A 101 -27.26 76.91 -75.30
CA ASP A 101 -26.10 76.37 -76.00
C ASP A 101 -24.94 77.38 -76.02
N THR A 102 -24.35 77.55 -74.84
CA THR A 102 -23.15 78.39 -74.66
C THR A 102 -21.94 77.85 -75.43
N ALA A 103 -21.94 76.57 -75.82
CA ALA A 103 -20.83 75.96 -76.53
C ALA A 103 -20.75 76.43 -77.99
N ASN A 104 -21.90 76.73 -78.63
CA ASN A 104 -21.97 77.13 -80.03
C ASN A 104 -22.35 78.61 -80.24
N LEU A 105 -22.08 79.49 -79.27
CA LEU A 105 -22.43 80.92 -79.31
C LEU A 105 -22.05 81.63 -80.63
N ARG A 106 -20.81 81.42 -81.12
CA ARG A 106 -20.33 82.07 -82.36
C ARG A 106 -21.15 81.68 -83.60
N GLN A 107 -21.60 80.42 -83.65
CA GLN A 107 -22.41 79.91 -84.76
C GLN A 107 -23.81 80.51 -84.71
N LEU A 108 -24.39 80.62 -83.51
CA LEU A 108 -25.69 81.28 -83.28
C LEU A 108 -25.64 82.79 -83.60
N GLU A 109 -24.56 83.48 -83.26
CA GLU A 109 -24.35 84.90 -83.64
C GLU A 109 -24.26 85.07 -85.16
N THR A 110 -23.55 84.16 -85.85
CA THR A 110 -23.45 84.16 -87.31
C THR A 110 -24.80 83.90 -87.96
N LEU A 111 -25.59 82.98 -87.39
CA LEU A 111 -26.96 82.69 -87.80
C LEU A 111 -27.87 83.90 -87.68
N GLU A 112 -27.81 84.59 -86.54
CA GLU A 112 -28.57 85.80 -86.29
C GLU A 112 -28.20 86.93 -87.25
N GLN A 113 -26.90 87.11 -87.54
CA GLN A 113 -26.42 88.09 -88.51
C GLN A 113 -26.92 87.79 -89.92
N ASN A 114 -26.77 86.54 -90.39
CA ASN A 114 -27.22 86.11 -91.71
C ASN A 114 -28.74 86.23 -91.84
N PHE A 115 -29.48 85.80 -90.81
CA PHE A 115 -30.93 85.93 -90.76
C PHE A 115 -31.38 87.40 -90.80
N SER A 116 -30.74 88.26 -90.01
CA SER A 116 -31.08 89.68 -89.95
C SER A 116 -30.78 90.38 -91.28
N ALA A 117 -29.67 90.04 -91.93
CA ALA A 117 -29.32 90.55 -93.26
C ALA A 117 -30.36 90.12 -94.31
N TYR A 118 -30.72 88.84 -94.33
CA TYR A 118 -31.78 88.30 -95.18
C TYR A 118 -33.13 88.99 -94.91
N ALA A 119 -33.57 89.05 -93.65
CA ALA A 119 -34.88 89.56 -93.29
C ALA A 119 -35.00 91.06 -93.57
N LYS A 120 -33.92 91.82 -93.40
CA LYS A 120 -33.85 93.23 -93.81
C LYS A 120 -34.00 93.38 -95.33
N ALA A 121 -33.25 92.61 -96.11
CA ALA A 121 -33.36 92.64 -97.57
C ALA A 121 -34.77 92.22 -98.05
N ALA A 122 -35.35 91.19 -97.46
CA ALA A 122 -36.70 90.73 -97.77
C ALA A 122 -37.77 91.77 -97.41
N ALA A 123 -37.66 92.43 -96.25
CA ALA A 123 -38.56 93.49 -95.83
C ALA A 123 -38.47 94.73 -96.72
N GLU A 124 -37.26 95.14 -97.10
CA GLU A 124 -37.04 96.28 -98.01
C GLU A 124 -37.62 95.99 -99.41
N ILE A 125 -37.43 94.78 -99.93
CA ILE A 125 -38.04 94.35 -101.21
C ILE A 125 -39.56 94.33 -101.10
N ALA A 126 -40.11 93.72 -100.05
CA ALA A 126 -41.55 93.62 -99.86
C ALA A 126 -42.21 95.00 -99.75
N GLN A 127 -41.63 95.89 -98.94
CA GLN A 127 -42.10 97.25 -98.79
C GLN A 127 -42.03 98.03 -100.11
N SER A 128 -40.90 97.96 -100.83
CA SER A 128 -40.72 98.69 -102.09
C SER A 128 -41.62 98.18 -103.22
N MET A 129 -41.96 96.89 -103.23
CA MET A 129 -42.92 96.32 -104.17
C MET A 129 -44.36 96.72 -103.86
N ILE A 130 -44.75 96.74 -102.57
CA ILE A 130 -46.09 97.19 -102.14
C ILE A 130 -46.28 98.69 -102.41
N ASP A 131 -45.25 99.50 -102.13
CA ASP A 131 -45.29 100.96 -102.33
C ASP A 131 -45.12 101.37 -103.81
N GLY A 132 -44.86 100.40 -104.71
CA GLY A 132 -44.67 100.64 -106.15
C GLY A 132 -43.40 101.41 -106.51
N THR A 133 -42.45 101.54 -105.58
CA THR A 133 -41.23 102.35 -105.70
C THR A 133 -40.00 101.57 -106.16
N LEU A 134 -40.15 100.27 -106.42
CA LEU A 134 -39.03 99.41 -106.81
C LEU A 134 -38.51 99.75 -108.21
N ASP A 135 -37.22 100.09 -108.29
CA ASP A 135 -36.51 100.28 -109.56
C ASP A 135 -36.37 98.94 -110.30
N MET A 136 -37.17 98.76 -111.35
CA MET A 136 -37.16 97.56 -112.19
C MET A 136 -35.82 97.32 -112.90
N GLY A 137 -34.97 98.35 -113.07
CA GLY A 137 -33.62 98.22 -113.60
C GLY A 137 -32.63 97.55 -112.63
N ALA A 138 -32.87 97.67 -111.31
CA ALA A 138 -32.05 97.08 -110.25
C ALA A 138 -32.70 95.84 -109.60
N ALA A 139 -33.98 95.57 -109.85
CA ALA A 139 -34.76 94.51 -109.22
C ALA A 139 -34.11 93.12 -109.31
N GLN A 140 -33.51 92.76 -110.45
CA GLN A 140 -32.90 91.44 -110.63
C GLN A 140 -31.67 91.23 -109.73
N SER A 141 -30.84 92.26 -109.52
CA SER A 141 -29.66 92.18 -108.63
C SER A 141 -30.08 92.14 -107.16
N ILE A 142 -31.10 92.92 -106.78
CA ILE A 142 -31.64 92.96 -105.42
C ILE A 142 -32.27 91.61 -105.04
N ILE A 143 -33.07 91.01 -105.94
CA ILE A 143 -33.68 89.69 -105.73
C ILE A 143 -32.59 88.61 -105.67
N GLN A 144 -31.58 88.64 -106.54
CA GLN A 144 -30.46 87.69 -106.45
C GLN A 144 -29.73 87.78 -105.10
N ASN A 145 -29.44 88.98 -104.61
CA ASN A 145 -28.81 89.17 -103.30
C ASN A 145 -29.68 88.60 -102.16
N LYS A 146 -31.00 88.87 -102.17
CA LYS A 146 -31.94 88.27 -101.21
C LYS A 146 -31.91 86.74 -101.27
N THR A 147 -31.95 86.15 -102.46
CA THR A 147 -31.90 84.70 -102.64
C THR A 147 -30.61 84.10 -102.08
N THR A 148 -29.46 84.74 -102.30
CA THR A 148 -28.18 84.30 -101.71
C THR A 148 -28.18 84.40 -100.18
N LEU A 149 -28.69 85.50 -99.62
CA LEU A 149 -28.83 85.68 -98.17
C LEU A 149 -29.78 84.65 -97.56
N TYR A 150 -30.89 84.35 -98.23
CA TYR A 150 -31.85 83.31 -97.84
C TYR A 150 -31.19 81.93 -97.80
N GLU A 151 -30.54 81.49 -98.90
CA GLU A 151 -29.90 80.16 -98.94
C GLU A 151 -28.77 80.03 -97.92
N THR A 152 -28.03 81.12 -97.66
CA THR A 152 -26.97 81.15 -96.63
C THR A 152 -27.56 81.02 -95.22
N ALA A 153 -28.60 81.80 -94.90
CA ALA A 153 -29.27 81.74 -93.60
C ALA A 153 -29.96 80.38 -93.40
N LYS A 154 -30.66 79.88 -94.42
CA LYS A 154 -31.32 78.57 -94.44
C LYS A 154 -30.34 77.43 -94.17
N SER A 155 -29.24 77.40 -94.92
CA SER A 155 -28.20 76.39 -94.75
C SER A 155 -27.60 76.44 -93.35
N GLY A 156 -27.43 77.64 -92.78
CA GLY A 156 -26.99 77.80 -91.41
C GLY A 156 -27.97 77.24 -90.38
N PHE A 157 -29.28 77.50 -90.53
CA PHE A 157 -30.29 77.02 -89.56
C PHE A 157 -30.42 75.51 -89.62
N VAL A 158 -30.46 74.93 -90.84
CA VAL A 158 -30.50 73.47 -91.04
C VAL A 158 -29.23 72.80 -90.52
N ALA A 159 -28.06 73.39 -90.73
CA ALA A 159 -26.80 72.85 -90.21
C ALA A 159 -26.76 72.85 -88.68
N TYR A 160 -27.26 73.92 -88.04
CA TYR A 160 -27.31 74.01 -86.58
C TYR A 160 -28.35 73.08 -85.95
N GLU A 161 -29.55 72.94 -86.56
CA GLU A 161 -30.54 71.95 -86.16
C GLU A 161 -29.93 70.55 -86.19
N LYS A 162 -29.32 70.17 -87.32
CA LYS A 162 -28.69 68.85 -87.47
C LYS A 162 -27.59 68.60 -86.45
N GLN A 163 -26.68 69.56 -86.25
CA GLN A 163 -25.61 69.45 -85.26
C GLN A 163 -26.13 69.27 -83.84
N THR A 164 -27.19 69.99 -83.48
CA THR A 164 -27.79 69.93 -82.14
C THR A 164 -28.51 68.60 -81.91
N ASP A 165 -29.19 68.08 -82.94
CA ASP A 165 -29.83 66.75 -82.88
C ASP A 165 -28.80 65.62 -82.83
N ASP A 166 -27.76 65.66 -83.67
CA ASP A 166 -26.65 64.69 -83.65
C ASP A 166 -25.97 64.67 -82.27
N SER A 167 -25.72 65.85 -81.68
CA SER A 167 -25.13 65.97 -80.33
C SER A 167 -26.05 65.41 -79.25
N PHE A 168 -27.37 65.64 -79.34
CA PHE A 168 -28.35 65.09 -78.41
C PHE A 168 -28.42 63.56 -78.49
N GLN A 169 -28.45 63.00 -79.70
CA GLN A 169 -28.44 61.55 -79.92
C GLN A 169 -27.14 60.92 -79.43
N GLN A 170 -26.00 61.55 -79.68
CA GLN A 170 -24.69 61.03 -79.26
C GLN A 170 -24.58 60.92 -77.74
N ILE A 171 -25.05 61.92 -76.98
CA ILE A 171 -25.02 61.86 -75.51
C ILE A 171 -25.95 60.76 -74.96
N LEU A 172 -27.11 60.50 -75.59
CA LEU A 172 -27.99 59.41 -75.20
C LEU A 172 -27.33 58.04 -75.39
N VAL A 173 -26.63 57.84 -76.51
CA VAL A 173 -25.87 56.61 -76.79
C VAL A 173 -24.71 56.44 -75.80
N ASP A 174 -23.94 57.50 -75.56
CA ASP A 174 -22.80 57.46 -74.62
C ASP A 174 -23.26 57.19 -73.17
N MET A 175 -24.39 57.76 -72.75
CA MET A 175 -24.99 57.50 -71.44
C MET A 175 -25.43 56.04 -71.31
N SER A 176 -26.11 55.49 -72.32
CA SER A 176 -26.53 54.09 -72.34
C SER A 176 -25.32 53.14 -72.25
N ALA A 177 -24.30 53.36 -73.09
CA ALA A 177 -23.08 52.55 -73.11
C ALA A 177 -22.26 52.65 -71.81
N SER A 178 -22.18 53.85 -71.20
CA SER A 178 -21.54 54.05 -69.89
C SER A 178 -22.28 53.32 -68.77
N SER A 179 -23.62 53.31 -68.81
CA SER A 179 -24.46 52.58 -67.85
C SER A 179 -24.23 51.07 -67.92
N GLU A 180 -24.27 50.47 -69.11
CA GLU A 180 -24.04 49.04 -69.30
C GLU A 180 -22.65 48.59 -68.84
N ARG A 181 -21.60 49.36 -69.19
CA ARG A 181 -20.22 49.08 -68.75
C ARG A 181 -20.09 49.14 -67.23
N SER A 182 -20.75 50.09 -66.58
CA SER A 182 -20.69 50.26 -65.13
C SER A 182 -21.33 49.08 -64.40
N VAL A 183 -22.51 48.61 -64.86
CA VAL A 183 -23.17 47.42 -64.31
C VAL A 183 -22.30 46.18 -64.47
N LEU A 184 -21.71 45.98 -65.65
CA LEU A 184 -20.85 44.84 -65.94
C LEU A 184 -19.58 44.82 -65.07
N ILE A 185 -18.93 45.97 -64.85
CA ILE A 185 -17.76 46.09 -63.96
C ILE A 185 -18.13 45.75 -62.52
N ILE A 186 -19.25 46.26 -62.00
CA ILE A 186 -19.70 45.98 -60.63
C ILE A 186 -19.98 44.49 -60.43
N VAL A 187 -20.65 43.84 -61.39
CA VAL A 187 -20.93 42.39 -61.35
C VAL A 187 -19.64 41.56 -61.43
N LEU A 188 -18.70 41.90 -62.30
CA LEU A 188 -17.40 41.21 -62.40
C LEU A 188 -16.57 41.37 -61.12
N CYS A 189 -16.44 42.59 -60.59
CA CYS A 189 -15.73 42.81 -59.33
C CYS A 189 -16.39 42.05 -58.17
N GLY A 190 -17.72 42.08 -58.07
CA GLY A 190 -18.47 41.35 -57.04
C GLY A 190 -18.28 39.84 -57.13
N THR A 191 -18.34 39.27 -58.33
CA THR A 191 -18.16 37.82 -58.55
C THR A 191 -16.73 37.36 -58.24
N ILE A 192 -15.71 38.12 -58.66
CA ILE A 192 -14.30 37.82 -58.34
C ILE A 192 -14.07 37.83 -56.83
N LEU A 193 -14.57 38.85 -56.13
CA LEU A 193 -14.43 38.95 -54.67
C LEU A 193 -15.15 37.82 -53.93
N LEU A 194 -16.34 37.41 -54.41
CA LEU A 194 -17.07 36.25 -53.87
C LEU A 194 -16.26 34.95 -54.04
N ILE A 195 -15.66 34.73 -55.21
CA ILE A 195 -14.82 33.55 -55.47
C ILE A 195 -13.61 33.54 -54.53
N ILE A 196 -12.92 34.67 -54.37
CA ILE A 196 -11.76 34.78 -53.46
C ILE A 196 -12.19 34.44 -52.01
N MET A 197 -13.32 34.97 -51.55
CA MET A 197 -13.85 34.65 -50.21
C MET A 197 -14.16 33.16 -50.06
N ALA A 198 -14.81 32.54 -51.06
CA ALA A 198 -15.13 31.12 -51.03
C ALA A 198 -13.88 30.24 -50.96
N VAL A 199 -12.84 30.57 -51.74
CA VAL A 199 -11.56 29.83 -51.74
C VAL A 199 -10.85 29.97 -50.39
N VAL A 200 -10.71 31.19 -49.87
CA VAL A 200 -10.06 31.43 -48.57
C VAL A 200 -10.82 30.73 -47.44
N GLY A 201 -12.16 30.84 -47.43
CA GLY A 201 -13.03 30.15 -46.47
C GLY A 201 -12.87 28.63 -46.55
N HIS A 202 -12.86 28.06 -47.75
CA HIS A 202 -12.68 26.62 -47.94
C HIS A 202 -11.32 26.13 -47.44
N VAL A 203 -10.22 26.84 -47.74
CA VAL A 203 -8.87 26.46 -47.29
C VAL A 203 -8.74 26.49 -45.76
N ILE A 204 -9.26 27.54 -45.12
CA ILE A 204 -9.25 27.66 -43.65
C ILE A 204 -10.12 26.57 -43.01
N GLY A 205 -11.34 26.38 -43.51
CA GLY A 205 -12.27 25.37 -42.99
C GLY A 205 -11.74 23.94 -43.14
N ARG A 206 -11.17 23.61 -44.30
CA ARG A 206 -10.56 22.29 -44.55
C ARG A 206 -9.40 22.01 -43.60
N ASN A 207 -8.54 22.98 -43.32
CA ASN A 207 -7.41 22.80 -42.41
C ASN A 207 -7.87 22.60 -40.96
N ILE A 208 -8.86 23.37 -40.49
CA ILE A 208 -9.45 23.19 -39.15
C ILE A 208 -10.07 21.80 -39.03
N SER A 209 -10.88 21.39 -40.02
CA SER A 209 -11.54 20.09 -40.02
C SER A 209 -10.54 18.92 -40.03
N LYS A 210 -9.48 19.00 -40.84
CA LYS A 210 -8.45 17.94 -40.90
C LYS A 210 -7.73 17.78 -39.55
N THR A 211 -7.31 18.87 -38.92
CA THR A 211 -6.62 18.82 -37.62
C THR A 211 -7.54 18.32 -36.50
N ALA A 212 -8.79 18.78 -36.46
CA ALA A 212 -9.78 18.30 -35.49
C ALA A 212 -10.08 16.81 -35.67
N HIS A 213 -10.23 16.33 -36.91
CA HIS A 213 -10.47 14.92 -37.19
C HIS A 213 -9.27 14.05 -36.81
N SER A 214 -8.04 14.50 -37.09
CA SER A 214 -6.83 13.80 -36.66
C SER A 214 -6.79 13.65 -35.14
N LEU A 215 -7.03 14.75 -34.40
CA LEU A 215 -7.06 14.74 -32.94
C LEU A 215 -8.12 13.78 -32.39
N ALA A 216 -9.34 13.84 -32.95
CA ALA A 216 -10.44 12.96 -32.58
C ALA A 216 -10.14 11.49 -32.88
N SER A 217 -9.57 11.18 -34.03
CA SER A 217 -9.21 9.82 -34.42
C SER A 217 -8.15 9.21 -33.50
N SER A 218 -7.12 9.98 -33.14
CA SER A 218 -6.08 9.53 -32.21
C SER A 218 -6.63 9.32 -30.80
N LEU A 219 -7.51 10.22 -30.32
CA LEU A 219 -8.22 10.04 -29.05
C LEU A 219 -9.15 8.82 -29.08
N GLN A 220 -9.82 8.55 -30.19
CA GLN A 220 -10.70 7.38 -30.35
C GLN A 220 -9.91 6.07 -30.30
N VAL A 221 -8.72 6.01 -30.91
CA VAL A 221 -7.84 4.82 -30.84
C VAL A 221 -7.45 4.52 -29.39
N LEU A 222 -7.09 5.55 -28.61
CA LEU A 222 -6.77 5.42 -27.19
C LEU A 222 -8.00 5.03 -26.35
N ALA A 223 -9.15 5.68 -26.57
CA ALA A 223 -10.39 5.37 -25.87
C ALA A 223 -10.91 3.95 -26.17
N SER A 224 -10.56 3.37 -27.32
CA SER A 224 -10.94 2.00 -27.68
C SER A 224 -10.16 0.90 -26.95
N GLY A 225 -9.19 1.27 -26.10
CA GLY A 225 -8.34 0.31 -25.38
C GLY A 225 -7.34 -0.45 -26.25
N LYS A 226 -7.24 -0.11 -27.54
CA LYS A 226 -6.28 -0.67 -28.52
C LYS A 226 -5.12 0.27 -28.83
N GLY A 227 -5.09 1.44 -28.20
CA GLY A 227 -4.07 2.45 -28.43
C GLY A 227 -2.86 2.24 -27.53
N SER A 228 -1.69 2.08 -28.15
CA SER A 228 -0.41 2.09 -27.44
C SER A 228 -0.13 3.46 -26.82
N LEU A 229 0.30 3.49 -25.55
CA LEU A 229 0.79 4.72 -24.91
C LEU A 229 2.12 5.21 -25.50
N SER A 230 2.73 4.48 -26.43
CA SER A 230 3.87 4.98 -27.22
C SER A 230 3.45 6.01 -28.28
N SER A 231 2.17 6.03 -28.67
CA SER A 231 1.66 6.95 -29.66
C SER A 231 1.68 8.39 -29.14
N ARG A 232 2.10 9.33 -29.99
CA ARG A 232 2.10 10.77 -29.71
C ARG A 232 1.33 11.49 -30.80
N LEU A 233 0.62 12.55 -30.43
CA LEU A 233 -0.01 13.46 -31.38
C LEU A 233 1.06 14.31 -32.06
N SER A 234 0.97 14.49 -33.38
CA SER A 234 1.85 15.40 -34.11
C SER A 234 1.53 16.85 -33.74
N ILE A 235 2.56 17.64 -33.46
CA ILE A 235 2.42 19.06 -33.12
C ILE A 235 2.70 19.86 -34.39
N ASP A 236 1.70 19.98 -35.25
CA ASP A 236 1.83 20.62 -36.58
C ASP A 236 1.45 22.11 -36.60
N SER A 237 1.08 22.66 -35.45
CA SER A 237 0.51 24.01 -35.28
C SER A 237 0.92 24.61 -33.94
N GLU A 238 1.00 25.95 -33.86
CA GLU A 238 1.24 26.68 -32.62
C GLU A 238 -0.03 27.30 -32.01
N ASP A 239 -1.17 27.08 -32.67
CA ASP A 239 -2.49 27.52 -32.20
C ASP A 239 -3.05 26.62 -31.09
N GLU A 240 -4.33 26.82 -30.76
CA GLU A 240 -5.03 26.09 -29.71
C GLU A 240 -4.98 24.57 -29.90
N PHE A 241 -5.00 24.06 -31.14
CA PHE A 241 -4.86 22.62 -31.39
C PHE A 241 -3.45 22.11 -31.09
N GLY A 242 -2.42 22.92 -31.37
CA GLY A 242 -1.05 22.61 -30.99
C GLY A 242 -0.86 22.52 -29.47
N ALA A 243 -1.51 23.41 -28.72
CA ALA A 243 -1.51 23.38 -27.27
C ALA A 243 -2.20 22.12 -26.72
N VAL A 244 -3.35 21.73 -27.29
CA VAL A 244 -4.03 20.48 -26.90
C VAL A 244 -3.16 19.26 -27.20
N ALA A 245 -2.51 19.20 -28.37
CA ALA A 245 -1.61 18.11 -28.71
C ALA A 245 -0.41 17.99 -27.75
N ARG A 246 0.18 19.13 -27.33
CA ARG A 246 1.25 19.17 -26.31
C ARG A 246 0.78 18.64 -24.95
N ASN A 247 -0.29 19.21 -24.41
CA ASN A 247 -0.82 18.81 -23.10
C ASN A 247 -1.23 17.34 -23.08
N PHE A 248 -1.78 16.84 -24.20
CA PHE A 248 -2.10 15.43 -24.37
C PHE A 248 -0.84 14.54 -24.34
N ASN A 249 0.22 14.93 -25.06
CA ASN A 249 1.48 14.19 -25.06
C ASN A 249 2.16 14.18 -23.68
N GLU A 250 2.05 15.27 -22.90
CA GLU A 250 2.50 15.33 -21.50
C GLU A 250 1.68 14.37 -20.61
N PHE A 251 0.35 14.38 -20.74
CA PHE A 251 -0.53 13.47 -20.01
C PHE A 251 -0.21 11.98 -20.32
N ILE A 252 0.00 11.64 -21.59
CA ILE A 252 0.40 10.27 -21.98
C ILE A 252 1.77 9.90 -21.39
N SER A 253 2.72 10.84 -21.33
CA SER A 253 4.03 10.60 -20.73
C SER A 253 3.92 10.34 -19.23
N LEU A 254 3.05 11.06 -18.52
CA LEU A 254 2.75 10.81 -17.10
C LEU A 254 2.13 9.42 -16.86
N LEU A 255 1.17 9.01 -17.71
CA LEU A 255 0.59 7.66 -17.66
C LEU A 255 1.64 6.59 -17.90
N GLN A 256 2.48 6.76 -18.93
CA GLN A 256 3.55 5.82 -19.25
C GLN A 256 4.53 5.66 -18.08
N SER A 257 4.99 6.76 -17.47
CA SER A 257 5.84 6.71 -16.28
C SER A 257 5.18 6.00 -15.10
N SER A 258 3.86 6.20 -14.91
CA SER A 258 3.10 5.54 -13.84
C SER A 258 3.01 4.01 -14.07
N PHE A 259 2.74 3.58 -15.29
CA PHE A 259 2.73 2.15 -15.63
C PHE A 259 4.11 1.50 -15.53
N VAL A 260 5.18 2.21 -15.93
CA VAL A 260 6.55 1.72 -15.75
C VAL A 260 6.87 1.55 -14.25
N ALA A 261 6.47 2.50 -13.40
CA ALA A 261 6.66 2.38 -11.95
C ALA A 261 5.87 1.19 -11.36
N ILE A 262 4.63 0.96 -11.82
CA ILE A 262 3.84 -0.22 -11.41
C ILE A 262 4.54 -1.51 -11.85
N ALA A 263 4.97 -1.62 -13.11
CA ALA A 263 5.67 -2.80 -13.62
C ALA A 263 6.97 -3.10 -12.85
N GLN A 264 7.68 -2.06 -12.41
CA GLN A 264 8.89 -2.21 -11.58
C GLN A 264 8.59 -2.73 -10.17
N LEU A 265 7.38 -2.54 -9.64
CA LEU A 265 6.96 -3.03 -8.32
C LEU A 265 6.43 -4.47 -8.36
N VAL A 266 5.94 -4.93 -9.50
CA VAL A 266 5.39 -6.28 -9.68
C VAL A 266 6.40 -7.38 -9.37
N ASP A 267 7.62 -7.26 -9.92
CA ASP A 267 8.66 -8.29 -9.73
C ASP A 267 9.14 -8.43 -8.27
N PRO A 268 9.40 -7.33 -7.53
CA PRO A 268 9.61 -7.38 -6.09
C PRO A 268 8.46 -8.04 -5.33
N VAL A 269 7.19 -7.70 -5.62
CA VAL A 269 6.03 -8.30 -4.95
C VAL A 269 5.96 -9.80 -5.20
N SER A 270 6.16 -10.24 -6.46
CA SER A 270 6.19 -11.67 -6.80
C SER A 270 7.33 -12.41 -6.09
N ARG A 271 8.53 -11.82 -6.02
CA ARG A 271 9.67 -12.42 -5.30
C ARG A 271 9.43 -12.50 -3.80
N THR A 272 8.82 -11.48 -3.20
CA THR A 272 8.44 -11.51 -1.78
C THR A 272 7.38 -12.58 -1.51
N ALA A 273 6.39 -12.74 -2.40
CA ALA A 273 5.39 -13.79 -2.29
C ALA A 273 6.01 -15.19 -2.38
N ASP A 274 6.92 -15.44 -3.33
CA ASP A 274 7.63 -16.73 -3.43
C ASP A 274 8.52 -16.99 -2.21
N ALA A 275 9.21 -15.96 -1.69
CA ALA A 275 10.01 -16.08 -0.47
C ALA A 275 9.15 -16.39 0.75
N LEU A 276 7.97 -15.78 0.85
CA LEU A 276 7.00 -16.04 1.93
C LEU A 276 6.47 -17.47 1.85
N ALA A 277 6.09 -17.94 0.65
CA ALA A 277 5.63 -19.31 0.45
C ALA A 277 6.70 -20.36 0.84
N LYS A 278 7.95 -20.15 0.42
CA LYS A 278 9.08 -21.01 0.82
C LYS A 278 9.32 -20.98 2.33
N GLY A 279 9.30 -19.79 2.94
CA GLY A 279 9.45 -19.62 4.38
C GLY A 279 8.35 -20.34 5.16
N MET A 280 7.11 -20.31 4.68
CA MET A 280 6.00 -21.07 5.31
C MET A 280 6.19 -22.57 5.19
N GLN A 281 6.71 -23.08 4.07
CA GLN A 281 7.00 -24.51 3.91
C GLN A 281 8.12 -24.99 4.85
N GLU A 282 9.18 -24.19 5.03
CA GLU A 282 10.22 -24.49 6.01
C GLU A 282 9.67 -24.46 7.44
N LEU A 283 8.84 -23.47 7.75
CA LEU A 283 8.24 -23.31 9.08
C LEU A 283 7.26 -24.45 9.40
N ASP A 284 6.52 -24.98 8.42
CA ASP A 284 5.66 -26.16 8.55
C ASP A 284 6.49 -27.40 8.97
N GLY A 285 7.61 -27.66 8.29
CA GLY A 285 8.52 -28.74 8.65
C GLY A 285 9.10 -28.59 10.06
N MET A 286 9.52 -27.38 10.44
CA MET A 286 10.03 -27.09 11.79
C MET A 286 8.95 -27.26 12.87
N THR A 287 7.73 -26.81 12.60
CA THR A 287 6.61 -26.91 13.55
C THR A 287 6.16 -28.36 13.71
N GLY A 288 6.18 -29.14 12.63
CA GLY A 288 5.98 -30.58 12.67
C GLY A 288 7.01 -31.30 13.55
N GLN A 289 8.29 -30.92 13.44
CA GLN A 289 9.33 -31.45 14.33
C GLN A 289 9.09 -31.07 15.79
N GLN A 290 8.77 -29.79 16.07
CA GLN A 290 8.48 -29.35 17.44
C GLN A 290 7.29 -30.06 18.07
N LYS A 291 6.28 -30.43 17.26
CA LYS A 291 5.16 -31.26 17.71
C LYS A 291 5.62 -32.66 18.12
N ASN A 292 6.48 -33.30 17.33
CA ASN A 292 7.05 -34.62 17.68
C ASN A 292 7.92 -34.53 18.95
N ASP A 293 8.68 -33.45 19.11
CA ASP A 293 9.49 -33.21 20.30
C ASP A 293 8.58 -33.05 21.53
N ALA A 294 7.45 -32.34 21.40
CA ALA A 294 6.44 -32.22 22.46
C ALA A 294 5.85 -33.60 22.85
N ASP A 295 5.48 -34.43 21.86
CA ASP A 295 4.98 -35.79 22.14
C ASP A 295 6.03 -36.65 22.88
N THR A 296 7.31 -36.51 22.51
CA THR A 296 8.42 -37.20 23.18
C THR A 296 8.59 -36.74 24.63
N VAL A 297 8.46 -35.43 24.89
CA VAL A 297 8.49 -34.87 26.25
C VAL A 297 7.30 -35.38 27.07
N SER A 298 6.09 -35.40 26.50
CA SER A 298 4.91 -35.95 27.17
C SER A 298 5.13 -37.38 27.61
N HIS A 299 5.63 -38.24 26.71
CA HIS A 299 5.89 -39.64 27.04
C HIS A 299 6.98 -39.80 28.11
N SER A 300 8.03 -38.98 28.05
CA SER A 300 9.08 -38.96 29.08
C SER A 300 8.54 -38.55 30.45
N MET A 301 7.56 -37.64 30.50
CA MET A 301 6.91 -37.22 31.75
C MET A 301 5.95 -38.29 32.28
N GLU A 302 5.26 -39.04 31.41
CA GLU A 302 4.47 -40.21 31.81
C GLU A 302 5.35 -41.30 32.45
N GLU A 303 6.49 -41.61 31.83
CA GLU A 303 7.48 -42.53 32.40
C GLU A 303 8.05 -42.01 33.73
N MET A 304 8.29 -40.69 33.84
CA MET A 304 8.72 -40.06 35.07
C MET A 304 7.68 -40.21 36.18
N GLN A 305 6.39 -40.00 35.90
CA GLN A 305 5.32 -40.22 36.88
C GLN A 305 5.28 -41.67 37.37
N SER A 306 5.45 -42.65 36.47
CA SER A 306 5.54 -44.06 36.85
C SER A 306 6.75 -44.32 37.74
N SER A 307 7.92 -43.80 37.37
CA SER A 307 9.15 -43.97 38.14
C SER A 307 9.07 -43.33 39.53
N VAL A 308 8.50 -42.14 39.64
CA VAL A 308 8.28 -41.44 40.91
C VAL A 308 7.32 -42.23 41.81
N LYS A 309 6.28 -42.84 41.24
CA LYS A 309 5.38 -43.74 41.98
C LYS A 309 6.11 -44.96 42.53
N ASP A 310 6.99 -45.58 41.74
CA ASP A 310 7.79 -46.72 42.18
C ASP A 310 8.79 -46.34 43.29
N ILE A 311 9.40 -45.15 43.20
CA ILE A 311 10.26 -44.60 44.26
C ILE A 311 9.46 -44.37 45.55
N SER A 312 8.26 -43.79 45.45
CA SER A 312 7.38 -43.57 46.60
C SER A 312 6.97 -44.88 47.28
N GLN A 313 6.63 -45.91 46.49
CA GLN A 313 6.36 -47.26 47.02
C GLN A 313 7.60 -47.86 47.71
N SER A 314 8.78 -47.70 47.11
CA SER A 314 10.04 -48.19 47.67
C SER A 314 10.40 -47.50 48.99
N ALA A 315 10.21 -46.18 49.08
CA ALA A 315 10.43 -45.42 50.31
C ALA A 315 9.47 -45.84 51.43
N ASN A 316 8.20 -46.08 51.10
CA ASN A 316 7.22 -46.61 52.05
C ASN A 316 7.58 -48.02 52.54
N ALA A 317 7.99 -48.92 51.63
CA ALA A 317 8.44 -50.26 52.00
C ALA A 317 9.71 -50.23 52.86
N ALA A 318 10.65 -49.33 52.57
CA ALA A 318 11.85 -49.11 53.36
C ALA A 318 11.53 -48.57 54.77
N SER A 319 10.57 -47.65 54.89
CA SER A 319 10.11 -47.16 56.21
C SER A 319 9.40 -48.26 57.01
N GLY A 320 8.59 -49.10 56.37
CA GLY A 320 8.01 -50.28 57.00
C GLY A 320 9.09 -51.22 57.57
N SER A 321 10.10 -51.53 56.75
CA SER A 321 11.24 -52.38 57.16
C SER A 321 12.07 -51.75 58.29
N ALA A 322 12.29 -50.44 58.25
CA ALA A 322 12.98 -49.69 59.30
C ALA A 322 12.20 -49.73 60.62
N ASN A 323 10.87 -49.54 60.60
CA ASN A 323 10.03 -49.67 61.79
C ASN A 323 10.08 -51.07 62.40
N ASP A 324 10.06 -52.12 61.58
CA ASP A 324 10.23 -53.48 62.08
C ASP A 324 11.61 -53.72 62.69
N ALA A 325 12.67 -53.20 62.05
CA ALA A 325 14.03 -53.26 62.59
C ALA A 325 14.15 -52.51 63.94
N SER A 326 13.52 -51.34 64.08
CA SER A 326 13.50 -50.58 65.34
C SER A 326 12.81 -51.38 66.46
N ARG A 327 11.67 -52.02 66.15
CA ARG A 327 10.96 -52.89 67.10
C ARG A 327 11.83 -54.08 67.54
N LEU A 328 12.54 -54.72 66.60
CA LEU A 328 13.45 -55.83 66.90
C LEU A 328 14.67 -55.37 67.71
N ALA A 329 15.24 -54.20 67.39
CA ALA A 329 16.35 -53.61 68.14
C ALA A 329 15.92 -53.30 69.58
N LYS A 330 14.75 -52.68 69.78
CA LYS A 330 14.20 -52.42 71.12
C LYS A 330 14.02 -53.71 71.93
N LEU A 331 13.44 -54.75 71.34
CA LEU A 331 13.32 -56.05 71.98
C LEU A 331 14.70 -56.65 72.32
N GLY A 332 15.66 -56.54 71.40
CA GLY A 332 17.04 -56.99 71.61
C GLY A 332 17.71 -56.29 72.80
N TYR A 333 17.53 -54.96 72.91
CA TYR A 333 18.02 -54.15 74.02
C TYR A 333 17.40 -54.56 75.37
N GLU A 334 16.09 -54.81 75.41
CA GLU A 334 15.41 -55.30 76.61
C GLU A 334 15.96 -56.68 77.05
N LYS A 335 16.27 -57.56 76.09
CA LYS A 335 16.84 -58.89 76.35
C LYS A 335 18.29 -58.81 76.83
N THR A 336 19.15 -57.99 76.23
CA THR A 336 20.53 -57.79 76.72
C THR A 336 20.53 -57.16 78.10
N THR A 337 19.68 -56.18 78.36
CA THR A 337 19.52 -55.58 79.70
C THR A 337 19.14 -56.63 80.75
N SER A 338 18.18 -57.50 80.42
CA SER A 338 17.79 -58.63 81.29
C SER A 338 18.94 -59.60 81.52
N SER A 339 19.74 -59.88 80.49
CA SER A 339 20.90 -60.78 80.58
C SER A 339 22.06 -60.19 81.39
N VAL A 340 22.29 -58.88 81.34
CA VAL A 340 23.23 -58.18 82.23
C VAL A 340 22.80 -58.37 83.69
N GLN A 341 21.50 -58.21 83.99
CA GLN A 341 21.00 -58.42 85.34
C GLN A 341 21.18 -59.87 85.80
N ALA A 342 20.82 -60.84 84.97
CA ALA A 342 21.01 -62.26 85.28
C ALA A 342 22.49 -62.64 85.51
N SER A 343 23.43 -62.07 84.75
CA SER A 343 24.87 -62.28 85.00
C SER A 343 25.34 -61.68 86.33
N LYS A 344 24.79 -60.52 86.73
CA LYS A 344 25.09 -59.91 88.05
C LYS A 344 24.51 -60.75 89.20
N ASP A 345 23.28 -61.21 89.04
CA ASP A 345 22.62 -62.07 90.03
C ASP A 345 23.41 -63.38 90.20
N LEU A 346 23.82 -64.01 89.10
CA LEU A 346 24.67 -65.20 89.10
C LEU A 346 26.01 -64.96 89.79
N ALA A 347 26.66 -63.81 89.54
CA ALA A 347 27.91 -63.46 90.22
C ALA A 347 27.69 -63.35 91.74
N GLY A 348 26.56 -62.79 92.18
CA GLY A 348 26.16 -62.71 93.58
C GLY A 348 25.90 -64.09 94.21
N GLU A 349 25.17 -64.97 93.53
CA GLU A 349 24.91 -66.35 93.99
C GLU A 349 26.20 -67.16 94.13
N ILE A 350 27.13 -67.05 93.17
CA ILE A 350 28.44 -67.72 93.23
C ILE A 350 29.28 -67.14 94.38
N ALA A 351 29.31 -65.82 94.57
CA ALA A 351 30.02 -65.19 95.66
C ALA A 351 29.49 -65.64 97.04
N HIS A 352 28.17 -65.73 97.19
CA HIS A 352 27.54 -66.28 98.39
C HIS A 352 27.94 -67.75 98.62
N THR A 353 27.91 -68.57 97.57
CA THR A 353 28.31 -69.98 97.66
C THR A 353 29.80 -70.12 98.03
N SER A 354 30.67 -69.26 97.49
CA SER A 354 32.10 -69.20 97.83
C SER A 354 32.32 -68.92 99.33
N ALA A 355 31.54 -67.99 99.90
CA ALA A 355 31.57 -67.69 101.33
C ALA A 355 31.15 -68.89 102.19
N VAL A 356 30.10 -69.62 101.80
CA VAL A 356 29.65 -70.84 102.49
C VAL A 356 30.73 -71.94 102.44
N ILE A 357 31.38 -72.14 101.30
CA ILE A 357 32.46 -73.11 101.16
C ILE A 357 33.70 -72.71 101.96
N THR A 358 34.02 -71.42 102.04
CA THR A 358 35.13 -70.92 102.86
C THR A 358 34.86 -71.16 104.35
N GLU A 359 33.63 -70.97 104.81
CA GLU A 359 33.26 -71.33 106.18
C GLU A 359 33.36 -72.84 106.43
N LEU A 360 32.96 -73.68 105.46
CA LEU A 360 33.17 -75.13 105.53
C LEU A 360 34.67 -75.49 105.60
N ALA A 361 35.54 -74.78 104.88
CA ALA A 361 37.00 -74.96 104.94
C ALA A 361 37.51 -74.73 106.37
N LYS A 362 37.06 -73.64 106.99
CA LYS A 362 37.42 -73.27 108.36
C LYS A 362 36.95 -74.30 109.38
N GLN A 363 35.68 -74.73 109.29
CA GLN A 363 35.14 -75.79 110.16
C GLN A 363 35.90 -77.11 109.99
N THR A 364 36.27 -77.47 108.77
CA THR A 364 37.10 -78.66 108.47
C THR A 364 38.46 -78.58 109.15
N GLN A 365 39.09 -77.39 109.15
CA GLN A 365 40.37 -77.15 109.82
C GLN A 365 40.26 -77.25 111.35
N GLU A 366 39.17 -76.75 111.94
CA GLU A 366 38.87 -76.89 113.38
C GLU A 366 38.73 -78.37 113.78
N VAL A 367 38.03 -79.18 112.99
CA VAL A 367 37.92 -80.64 113.20
C VAL A 367 39.29 -81.32 113.13
N GLY A 368 40.16 -80.88 112.21
CA GLY A 368 41.55 -81.35 112.14
C GLY A 368 42.33 -81.10 113.45
N GLY A 369 42.09 -79.97 114.10
CA GLY A 369 42.63 -79.65 115.42
C GLY A 369 42.14 -80.59 116.52
N ILE A 370 40.83 -80.88 116.55
CA ILE A 370 40.23 -81.83 117.50
C ILE A 370 40.82 -83.23 117.33
N LEU A 371 40.95 -83.71 116.09
CA LEU A 371 41.53 -85.02 115.80
C LEU A 371 43.00 -85.12 116.19
N LYS A 372 43.77 -84.02 116.11
CA LYS A 372 45.12 -83.98 116.66
C LYS A 372 45.10 -84.27 118.16
N SER A 373 44.24 -83.60 118.92
CA SER A 373 44.08 -83.85 120.36
C SER A 373 43.61 -85.28 120.67
N ILE A 374 42.70 -85.86 119.87
CA ILE A 374 42.27 -87.26 120.05
C ILE A 374 43.43 -88.22 119.79
N ASN A 375 44.26 -87.96 118.76
CA ASN A 375 45.44 -88.78 118.49
C ASN A 375 46.43 -88.71 119.65
N ASP A 376 46.69 -87.50 120.15
CA ASP A 376 47.59 -87.27 121.28
C ASP A 376 47.07 -88.02 122.54
N ILE A 377 45.75 -88.03 122.78
CA ILE A 377 45.12 -88.81 123.85
C ILE A 377 45.25 -90.31 123.59
N ALA A 378 45.04 -90.78 122.37
CA ALA A 378 45.17 -92.19 122.02
C ALA A 378 46.61 -92.69 122.20
N ASP A 379 47.61 -91.90 121.80
CA ASP A 379 49.03 -92.18 122.01
C ASP A 379 49.39 -92.18 123.50
N GLN A 380 48.89 -91.21 124.28
CA GLN A 380 49.04 -91.19 125.74
C GLN A 380 48.38 -92.41 126.38
N THR A 381 47.19 -92.80 125.94
CA THR A 381 46.45 -93.96 126.47
C THR A 381 47.17 -95.26 126.11
N ASN A 382 47.73 -95.35 124.91
CA ASN A 382 48.56 -96.48 124.49
C ASN A 382 49.84 -96.60 125.34
N LEU A 383 50.50 -95.47 125.67
CA LEU A 383 51.65 -95.43 126.58
C LEU A 383 51.28 -95.82 128.02
N LEU A 384 50.15 -95.31 128.52
CA LEU A 384 49.63 -95.69 129.85
C LEU A 384 49.28 -97.18 129.92
N ALA A 385 48.63 -97.71 128.89
CA ALA A 385 48.29 -99.12 128.78
C ALA A 385 49.54 -100.01 128.68
N LEU A 386 50.57 -99.58 127.95
CA LEU A 386 51.85 -100.27 127.90
C LEU A 386 52.52 -100.32 129.28
N ASN A 387 52.54 -99.21 130.00
CA ASN A 387 53.07 -99.16 131.38
C ASN A 387 52.28 -100.08 132.31
N ALA A 388 50.96 -100.11 132.18
CA ALA A 388 50.09 -101.00 132.97
C ALA A 388 50.31 -102.48 132.63
N ALA A 389 50.51 -102.84 131.35
CA ALA A 389 50.81 -104.20 130.91
C ALA A 389 52.18 -104.67 131.44
N ILE A 390 53.18 -103.79 131.43
CA ILE A 390 54.50 -104.05 132.02
C ILE A 390 54.38 -104.34 133.53
N GLU A 391 53.64 -103.51 134.27
CA GLU A 391 53.50 -103.68 135.72
C GLU A 391 52.62 -104.92 136.07
N ALA A 392 51.62 -105.23 135.24
CA ALA A 392 50.84 -106.45 135.37
C ALA A 392 51.67 -107.72 135.11
N ALA A 393 52.57 -107.71 134.13
CA ALA A 393 53.54 -108.79 133.90
C ALA A 393 54.51 -108.94 135.09
N ARG A 394 54.88 -107.82 135.72
CA ARG A 394 55.75 -107.77 136.91
C ARG A 394 55.11 -108.38 138.17
N ALA A 395 53.78 -108.33 138.27
CA ALA A 395 53.01 -108.90 139.38
C ALA A 395 52.73 -110.42 139.26
N GLY A 396 53.17 -111.08 138.17
CA GLY A 396 53.03 -112.53 137.98
C GLY A 396 51.57 -113.01 137.89
N GLU A 397 51.24 -114.16 138.49
CA GLU A 397 49.90 -114.78 138.42
C GLU A 397 48.78 -113.87 138.98
N GLN A 398 49.08 -112.97 139.94
CA GLN A 398 48.09 -112.03 140.51
C GLN A 398 47.73 -110.88 139.54
N GLY A 399 48.62 -110.56 138.58
CA GLY A 399 48.43 -109.47 137.61
C GLY A 399 47.72 -109.89 136.32
N ARG A 400 47.39 -111.18 136.17
CA ARG A 400 46.94 -111.76 134.89
C ARG A 400 45.64 -111.16 134.37
N GLY A 401 44.68 -110.84 135.24
CA GLY A 401 43.46 -110.12 134.86
C GLY A 401 43.71 -108.67 134.44
N PHE A 402 44.65 -107.99 135.10
CA PHE A 402 45.06 -106.62 134.74
C PHE A 402 45.84 -106.57 133.42
N ALA A 403 46.66 -107.58 133.12
CA ALA A 403 47.40 -107.67 131.86
C ALA A 403 46.44 -107.76 130.66
N VAL A 404 45.36 -108.56 130.76
CA VAL A 404 44.35 -108.68 129.70
C VAL A 404 43.63 -107.35 129.47
N VAL A 405 43.26 -106.63 130.54
CA VAL A 405 42.63 -105.31 130.42
C VAL A 405 43.61 -104.29 129.82
N ALA A 406 44.88 -104.31 130.23
CA ALA A 406 45.89 -103.40 129.69
C ALA A 406 46.16 -103.64 128.19
N ASP A 407 46.24 -104.90 127.75
CA ASP A 407 46.37 -105.22 126.32
C ASP A 407 45.11 -104.85 125.51
N GLU A 408 43.90 -105.00 126.07
CA GLU A 408 42.66 -104.57 125.43
C GLU A 408 42.60 -103.04 125.29
N VAL A 409 43.02 -102.28 126.32
CA VAL A 409 43.12 -100.81 126.26
C VAL A 409 44.19 -100.38 125.25
N ARG A 410 45.32 -101.09 125.16
CA ARG A 410 46.39 -100.84 124.18
C ARG A 410 45.88 -101.06 122.75
N LEU A 411 45.17 -102.17 122.52
CA LEU A 411 44.56 -102.48 121.22
C LEU A 411 43.50 -101.44 120.84
N LEU A 412 42.65 -101.02 121.79
CA LEU A 412 41.65 -99.99 121.58
C LEU A 412 42.27 -98.63 121.26
N SER A 413 43.34 -98.25 121.96
CA SER A 413 44.09 -97.02 121.72
C SER A 413 44.75 -97.01 120.34
N SER A 414 45.36 -98.13 119.94
CA SER A 414 45.93 -98.31 118.59
C SER A 414 44.86 -98.24 117.48
N ARG A 415 43.70 -98.90 117.68
CA ARG A 415 42.55 -98.78 116.76
C ARG A 415 42.01 -97.35 116.68
N THR A 416 42.03 -96.62 117.80
CA THR A 416 41.62 -95.21 117.87
C THR A 416 42.59 -94.33 117.08
N ALA A 417 43.90 -94.45 117.31
CA ALA A 417 44.93 -93.70 116.58
C ALA A 417 44.91 -93.99 115.06
N SER A 418 44.70 -95.26 114.69
CA SER A 418 44.53 -95.67 113.29
C SER A 418 43.28 -95.03 112.66
N SER A 419 42.14 -95.05 113.34
CA SER A 419 40.89 -94.44 112.87
C SER A 419 41.03 -92.92 112.74
N VAL A 420 41.68 -92.27 113.70
CA VAL A 420 41.97 -90.82 113.67
C VAL A 420 42.87 -90.47 112.48
N THR A 421 43.85 -91.32 112.16
CA THR A 421 44.71 -91.13 110.98
C THR A 421 43.92 -91.26 109.67
N THR A 422 43.03 -92.26 109.56
CA THR A 422 42.13 -92.38 108.39
C THR A 422 41.21 -91.17 108.24
N ILE A 423 40.62 -90.66 109.32
CA ILE A 423 39.78 -89.45 109.28
C ILE A 423 40.62 -88.23 108.90
N ARG A 424 41.85 -88.10 109.41
CA ARG A 424 42.77 -87.02 109.05
C ARG A 424 43.08 -87.01 107.55
N ASP A 425 43.35 -88.17 106.96
CA ASP A 425 43.60 -88.28 105.51
C ASP A 425 42.35 -87.90 104.69
N LEU A 426 41.15 -88.29 105.14
CA LEU A 426 39.88 -87.89 104.53
C LEU A 426 39.67 -86.38 104.62
N LEU A 427 39.95 -85.75 105.77
CA LEU A 427 39.88 -84.30 105.91
C LEU A 427 40.92 -83.58 105.06
N GLY A 428 42.13 -84.12 104.92
CA GLY A 428 43.15 -83.56 104.02
C GLY A 428 42.66 -83.51 102.56
N LYS A 429 42.04 -84.59 102.08
CA LYS A 429 41.39 -84.62 100.77
C LYS A 429 40.21 -83.65 100.69
N LEU A 430 39.41 -83.54 101.76
CA LEU A 430 38.29 -82.61 101.82
C LEU A 430 38.76 -81.16 101.71
N THR A 431 39.77 -80.76 102.48
CA THR A 431 40.37 -79.42 102.42
C THR A 431 40.91 -79.11 101.01
N GLN A 432 41.61 -80.06 100.39
CA GLN A 432 42.10 -79.88 99.02
C GLN A 432 40.96 -79.66 98.01
N ASN A 433 39.85 -80.42 98.15
CA ASN A 433 38.67 -80.26 97.32
C ASN A 433 37.96 -78.91 97.56
N VAL A 434 37.88 -78.47 98.81
CA VAL A 434 37.32 -77.18 99.20
C VAL A 434 38.13 -76.02 98.62
N ASP A 435 39.46 -76.03 98.74
CA ASP A 435 40.33 -75.03 98.12
C ASP A 435 40.18 -74.99 96.60
N SER A 436 40.01 -76.15 95.97
CA SER A 436 39.73 -76.24 94.54
C SER A 436 38.38 -75.64 94.18
N ALA A 437 37.34 -75.90 94.98
CA ALA A 437 36.01 -75.33 94.79
C ALA A 437 36.01 -73.80 94.92
N VAL A 438 36.70 -73.23 95.92
CA VAL A 438 36.85 -71.77 96.08
C VAL A 438 37.51 -71.14 94.86
N ARG A 439 38.63 -71.71 94.36
CA ARG A 439 39.29 -71.20 93.15
C ARG A 439 38.38 -71.24 91.92
N LEU A 440 37.62 -72.31 91.74
CA LEU A 440 36.66 -72.43 90.64
C LEU A 440 35.52 -71.42 90.77
N MET A 441 35.06 -71.13 91.99
CA MET A 441 34.05 -70.10 92.26
C MET A 441 34.57 -68.70 91.96
N ASP A 442 35.79 -68.35 92.35
CA ASP A 442 36.41 -67.05 92.00
C ASP A 442 36.54 -66.89 90.48
N GLN A 443 36.93 -67.95 89.77
CA GLN A 443 36.94 -67.95 88.30
C GLN A 443 35.54 -67.78 87.72
N ALA A 444 34.52 -68.40 88.31
CA ALA A 444 33.14 -68.29 87.85
C ALA A 444 32.55 -66.89 88.09
N VAL A 445 32.85 -66.23 89.21
CA VAL A 445 32.51 -64.81 89.47
C VAL A 445 33.14 -63.92 88.40
N ASN A 446 34.43 -64.07 88.13
CA ASN A 446 35.13 -63.28 87.11
C ASN A 446 34.52 -63.48 85.71
N LYS A 447 34.17 -64.72 85.35
CA LYS A 447 33.47 -65.01 84.08
C LYS A 447 32.07 -64.39 84.02
N ALA A 448 31.30 -64.45 85.11
CA ALA A 448 29.97 -63.84 85.17
C ALA A 448 30.04 -62.31 85.02
N ASN A 449 30.98 -61.65 85.71
CA ASN A 449 31.22 -60.22 85.56
C ASN A 449 31.68 -59.84 84.14
N HIS A 450 32.58 -60.61 83.56
CA HIS A 450 33.02 -60.37 82.18
C HIS A 450 31.87 -60.55 81.17
N SER A 451 31.02 -61.57 81.36
CA SER A 451 29.81 -61.78 80.57
C SER A 451 28.85 -60.59 80.69
N ALA A 452 28.70 -60.00 81.88
CA ALA A 452 27.89 -58.82 82.09
C ALA A 452 28.42 -57.60 81.30
N VAL A 453 29.75 -57.40 81.28
CA VAL A 453 30.39 -56.30 80.51
C VAL A 453 30.15 -56.48 79.00
N LEU A 454 30.45 -57.66 78.45
CA LEU A 454 30.25 -57.94 77.02
C LEU A 454 28.78 -57.78 76.60
N THR A 455 27.85 -58.21 77.45
CA THR A 455 26.42 -58.08 77.19
C THR A 455 25.97 -56.61 77.23
N ALA A 456 26.56 -55.79 78.12
CA ALA A 456 26.29 -54.36 78.17
C ALA A 456 26.81 -53.62 76.92
N GLU A 457 28.01 -53.99 76.43
CA GLU A 457 28.56 -53.47 75.17
C GLU A 457 27.68 -53.84 73.96
N ALA A 458 27.15 -55.06 73.93
CA ALA A 458 26.17 -55.47 72.93
C ALA A 458 24.88 -54.63 73.01
N GLY A 459 24.39 -54.35 74.22
CA GLY A 459 23.26 -53.44 74.45
C GLY A 459 23.51 -52.03 73.88
N SER A 460 24.68 -51.45 74.14
CA SER A 460 25.06 -50.14 73.58
C SER A 460 25.13 -50.16 72.05
N SER A 461 25.58 -51.26 71.46
CA SER A 461 25.63 -51.41 69.99
C SER A 461 24.22 -51.46 69.38
N ILE A 462 23.28 -52.13 70.03
CA ILE A 462 21.86 -52.17 69.61
C ILE A 462 21.23 -50.78 69.67
N GLU A 463 21.56 -49.98 70.67
CA GLU A 463 21.06 -48.61 70.79
C GLU A 463 21.57 -47.70 69.67
N LEU A 464 22.85 -47.83 69.28
CA LEU A 464 23.40 -47.15 68.10
C LEU A 464 22.71 -47.60 66.80
N ILE A 465 22.43 -48.90 66.65
CA ILE A 465 21.65 -49.41 65.49
C ILE A 465 20.27 -48.75 65.44
N ASN A 466 19.61 -48.59 66.59
CA ASN A 466 18.29 -47.96 66.64
C ASN A 466 18.34 -46.48 66.21
N GLN A 467 19.39 -45.75 66.59
CA GLN A 467 19.61 -44.37 66.14
C GLN A 467 19.82 -44.27 64.61
N GLU A 468 20.53 -45.22 64.00
CA GLU A 468 20.67 -45.27 62.54
C GLU A 468 19.35 -45.62 61.84
N ILE A 469 18.53 -46.48 62.46
CA ILE A 469 17.18 -46.79 61.95
C ILE A 469 16.28 -45.54 61.97
N ASP A 470 16.35 -44.71 63.02
CA ASP A 470 15.62 -43.44 63.08
C ASP A 470 16.03 -42.48 61.94
N LYS A 471 17.33 -42.44 61.60
CA LYS A 471 17.81 -41.68 60.44
C LYS A 471 17.25 -42.22 59.13
N ILE A 472 17.17 -43.55 58.95
CA ILE A 472 16.57 -44.16 57.76
C ILE A 472 15.10 -43.75 57.62
N ASN A 473 14.34 -43.75 58.72
CA ASN A 473 12.95 -43.29 58.71
C ASN A 473 12.83 -41.81 58.31
N MET A 474 13.72 -40.95 58.82
CA MET A 474 13.75 -39.53 58.45
C MET A 474 14.05 -39.33 56.96
N VAL A 475 15.00 -40.07 56.40
CA VAL A 475 15.33 -40.01 54.96
C VAL A 475 14.17 -40.49 54.11
N ASN A 476 13.50 -41.58 54.50
CA ASN A 476 12.31 -42.07 53.77
C ASN A 476 11.16 -41.06 53.78
N ALA A 477 10.96 -40.34 54.88
CA ALA A 477 9.97 -39.26 54.94
C ALA A 477 10.32 -38.11 53.97
N GLN A 478 11.59 -37.72 53.89
CA GLN A 478 12.06 -36.71 52.93
C GLN A 478 11.88 -37.18 51.48
N ILE A 479 12.19 -38.45 51.19
CA ILE A 479 11.96 -39.03 49.86
C ILE A 479 10.48 -38.97 49.51
N ALA A 480 9.57 -39.31 50.44
CA ALA A 480 8.13 -39.23 50.20
C ALA A 480 7.69 -37.81 49.80
N THR A 481 8.09 -36.78 50.55
CA THR A 481 7.81 -35.38 50.21
C THR A 481 8.41 -34.99 48.86
N ALA A 482 9.66 -35.37 48.57
CA ALA A 482 10.29 -35.09 47.29
C ALA A 482 9.55 -35.77 46.11
N THR A 483 9.04 -36.99 46.30
CA THR A 483 8.23 -37.68 45.28
C THR A 483 6.89 -37.02 45.04
N GLU A 484 6.24 -36.44 46.06
CA GLU A 484 5.01 -35.66 45.88
C GLU A 484 5.28 -34.39 45.06
N GLU A 485 6.35 -33.65 45.37
CA GLU A 485 6.77 -32.49 44.60
C GLU A 485 7.09 -32.85 43.14
N GLN A 486 7.85 -33.93 42.92
CA GLN A 486 8.17 -34.41 41.57
C GLN A 486 6.93 -34.80 40.78
N THR A 487 5.92 -35.40 41.43
CA THR A 487 4.64 -35.74 40.79
C THR A 487 3.90 -34.48 40.32
N MET A 488 3.87 -33.44 41.15
CA MET A 488 3.26 -32.15 40.78
C MET A 488 3.99 -31.49 39.61
N VAL A 489 5.32 -31.49 39.64
CA VAL A 489 6.14 -30.92 38.55
C VAL A 489 5.92 -31.69 37.25
N ALA A 490 5.94 -33.03 37.28
CA ALA A 490 5.69 -33.84 36.09
C ALA A 490 4.29 -33.56 35.50
N SER A 491 3.26 -33.43 36.35
CA SER A 491 1.90 -33.07 35.89
C SER A 491 1.84 -31.67 35.26
N LEU A 492 2.56 -30.69 35.83
CA LEU A 492 2.63 -29.34 35.28
C LEU A 492 3.33 -29.31 33.92
N VAL A 493 4.44 -30.07 33.78
CA VAL A 493 5.16 -30.18 32.50
C VAL A 493 4.29 -30.86 31.46
N LEU A 494 3.54 -31.91 31.83
CA LEU A 494 2.60 -32.59 30.93
C LEU A 494 1.53 -31.61 30.39
N ASP A 495 0.89 -30.84 31.28
CA ASP A 495 -0.12 -29.85 30.89
C ASP A 495 0.45 -28.76 29.95
N ASN A 496 1.62 -28.21 30.30
CA ASN A 496 2.32 -27.24 29.44
C ASN A 496 2.66 -27.83 28.07
N THR A 497 3.04 -29.11 28.01
CA THR A 497 3.39 -29.79 26.76
C THR A 497 2.16 -30.02 25.89
N HIS A 498 1.01 -30.34 26.48
CA HIS A 498 -0.27 -30.38 25.76
C HIS A 498 -0.66 -29.01 25.19
N GLN A 499 -0.57 -27.95 25.99
CA GLN A 499 -0.85 -26.58 25.51
C GLN A 499 0.10 -26.18 24.37
N MET A 500 1.36 -26.61 24.43
CA MET A 500 2.35 -26.38 23.39
C MET A 500 1.99 -27.13 22.10
N ALA A 501 1.56 -28.39 22.17
CA ALA A 501 1.11 -29.17 21.01
C ALA A 501 -0.14 -28.56 20.34
N ASP A 502 -1.08 -28.04 21.12
CA ASP A 502 -2.24 -27.28 20.63
C ASP A 502 -1.80 -25.98 19.93
N SER A 503 -0.85 -25.27 20.51
CA SER A 503 -0.28 -24.06 19.92
C SER A 503 0.39 -24.35 18.58
N PHE A 504 1.16 -25.44 18.47
CA PHE A 504 1.78 -25.85 17.20
C PHE A 504 0.73 -26.19 16.14
N SER A 505 -0.36 -26.86 16.52
CA SER A 505 -1.46 -27.14 15.58
C SER A 505 -2.12 -25.86 15.05
N ARG A 506 -2.27 -24.83 15.90
CA ARG A 506 -2.74 -23.50 15.45
C ARG A 506 -1.72 -22.79 14.55
N THR A 507 -0.43 -22.90 14.87
CA THR A 507 0.64 -22.31 14.05
C THR A 507 0.65 -22.90 12.64
N ILE A 508 0.46 -24.22 12.50
CA ILE A 508 0.33 -24.90 11.20
C ILE A 508 -0.85 -24.34 10.40
N GLN A 509 -2.01 -24.12 11.05
CA GLN A 509 -3.17 -23.51 10.39
C GLN A 509 -2.87 -22.09 9.88
N VAL A 510 -2.16 -21.28 10.68
CA VAL A 510 -1.74 -19.92 10.28
C VAL A 510 -0.76 -19.99 9.11
N GLN A 511 0.20 -20.91 9.13
CA GLN A 511 1.15 -21.11 8.02
C GLN A 511 0.44 -21.41 6.70
N HIS A 512 -0.54 -22.30 6.70
CA HIS A 512 -1.36 -22.59 5.52
C HIS A 512 -2.09 -21.34 5.01
N THR A 513 -2.64 -20.53 5.93
CA THR A 513 -3.33 -19.29 5.56
C THR A 513 -2.37 -18.29 4.91
N VAL A 514 -1.15 -18.13 5.45
CA VAL A 514 -0.12 -17.24 4.89
C VAL A 514 0.38 -17.76 3.55
N ALA A 515 0.50 -19.09 3.37
CA ALA A 515 0.86 -19.69 2.10
C ALA A 515 -0.20 -19.42 1.02
N ASP A 516 -1.48 -19.50 1.35
CA ASP A 516 -2.58 -19.15 0.44
C ASP A 516 -2.56 -17.66 0.05
N ILE A 517 -2.36 -16.76 1.02
CA ILE A 517 -2.19 -15.33 0.75
C ILE A 517 -0.99 -15.07 -0.17
N SER A 518 0.11 -15.82 -0.01
CA SER A 518 1.28 -15.72 -0.87
C SER A 518 0.94 -16.11 -2.32
N ASP A 519 0.15 -17.16 -2.51
CA ASP A 519 -0.31 -17.56 -3.85
C ASP A 519 -1.23 -16.51 -4.48
N GLN A 520 -2.14 -15.94 -3.69
CA GLN A 520 -3.01 -14.84 -4.14
C GLN A 520 -2.20 -13.59 -4.54
N LEU A 521 -1.17 -13.22 -3.77
CA LEU A 521 -0.27 -12.11 -4.09
C LEU A 521 0.48 -12.36 -5.41
N ARG A 522 0.92 -13.59 -5.65
CA ARG A 522 1.57 -13.99 -6.90
C ARG A 522 0.61 -13.88 -8.08
N GLY A 523 -0.64 -14.32 -7.92
CA GLY A 523 -1.70 -14.16 -8.91
C GLY A 523 -1.99 -12.69 -9.23
N LEU A 524 -2.11 -11.84 -8.20
CA LEU A 524 -2.35 -10.40 -8.38
C LEU A 524 -1.16 -9.71 -9.06
N ALA A 525 0.08 -10.09 -8.73
CA ALA A 525 1.28 -9.60 -9.40
C ALA A 525 1.29 -9.97 -10.89
N GLN A 526 0.91 -11.21 -11.25
CA GLN A 526 0.77 -11.62 -12.65
C GLN A 526 -0.32 -10.84 -13.40
N GLU A 527 -1.46 -10.60 -12.76
CA GLU A 527 -2.55 -9.81 -13.34
C GLU A 527 -2.11 -8.35 -13.57
N LEU A 528 -1.47 -7.73 -12.58
CA LEU A 528 -0.89 -6.39 -12.70
C LEU A 528 0.18 -6.32 -13.81
N ASN A 529 1.03 -7.34 -13.94
CA ASN A 529 1.99 -7.43 -15.04
C ASN A 529 1.30 -7.44 -16.40
N THR A 530 0.24 -8.24 -16.52
CA THR A 530 -0.54 -8.41 -17.75
C THR A 530 -1.28 -7.13 -18.13
N VAL A 531 -1.82 -6.42 -17.14
CA VAL A 531 -2.46 -5.11 -17.38
C VAL A 531 -1.41 -4.09 -17.76
N SER A 532 -0.29 -4.01 -17.05
CA SER A 532 0.75 -3.03 -17.33
C SER A 532 1.46 -3.26 -18.67
N SER A 533 1.59 -4.51 -19.13
CA SER A 533 2.22 -4.84 -20.40
C SER A 533 1.39 -4.38 -21.60
N LYS A 534 0.05 -4.45 -21.50
CA LYS A 534 -0.88 -3.93 -22.53
C LYS A 534 -0.75 -2.42 -22.80
N PHE A 535 -0.25 -1.67 -21.82
CA PHE A 535 -0.03 -0.23 -21.95
C PHE A 535 1.42 0.14 -22.28
N ARG A 536 2.34 -0.84 -22.22
CA ARG A 536 3.77 -0.64 -22.50
C ARG A 536 4.09 -0.79 -23.99
N GLU A 537 3.41 -1.70 -24.67
CA GLU A 537 3.42 -1.84 -26.13
C GLU A 537 2.47 -0.85 -26.79
#